data_AF-A0A132NKD4-F1
#
_entry.id   AF-A0A132NKD4-F1
#
_cell.length_a   1.000
_cell.length_b   1.000
_cell.length_c   1.000
_cell.angle_alpha   90.00
_cell.angle_beta   90.00
_cell.angle_gamma   90.00
#
_symmetry.space_group_name_H-M   'P 1'
#
loop_
_entity.id
_entity.type
_entity.pdbx_description
1 polymer ?
#
loop_
_entity_poly.entity_id
_entity_poly.type
_entity_poly.pdbx_seq_one_letter_code
_entity_poly.pdbx_strand_id
1 'polypeptide(L)'
;MWLLSDALVVDERLRPSTDPAHLAAALGRALGVTLRPLPDPGGAGLATRASEARRLESWHRRWGLPRPTLLGLRAGSCLSFEVVSGTVDPEAVRRVELAGVGLRRAEGFGQVRIGDPLLHAAFRGAPADGTPTPPSEPAPPLPPLGEHAGMVRVVEEAAWRQEIRRACEALAATRRGRVLGEGYEQVPPSQLGALRVLVTNLTGPRDARAGWWLDRLTATRGRQSAWPEATRHQLRRLLTEPDTVWEILALPEADLTVTENGRAELRERLWAEAVRTLVTDCLTAHARAVDARGEA
;
A
#
# COMPACT_ATOMS: atom_id res chain seq x y z
N MET A 1 -23.66 -11.52 -13.42
CA MET A 1 -23.16 -12.29 -12.26
C MET A 1 -22.77 -11.31 -11.17
N TRP A 2 -23.05 -11.63 -9.92
CA TRP A 2 -22.67 -10.87 -8.73
C TRP A 2 -21.81 -11.72 -7.80
N LEU A 3 -20.67 -11.19 -7.35
CA LEU A 3 -19.81 -11.80 -6.34
C LEU A 3 -20.32 -11.47 -4.94
N LEU A 4 -20.77 -12.47 -4.19
CA LEU A 4 -21.19 -12.34 -2.78
C LEU A 4 -20.00 -12.34 -1.82
N SER A 5 -18.90 -12.98 -2.21
CA SER A 5 -17.62 -12.97 -1.48
C SER A 5 -16.45 -12.70 -2.42
N ASP A 6 -15.28 -12.42 -1.86
CA ASP A 6 -14.07 -12.22 -2.66
C ASP A 6 -13.79 -13.47 -3.51
N ALA A 7 -13.48 -13.30 -4.80
CA ALA A 7 -13.21 -14.40 -5.71
C ALA A 7 -11.72 -14.46 -6.08
N LEU A 8 -11.11 -15.63 -5.87
CA LEU A 8 -9.71 -15.88 -6.19
C LEU A 8 -9.64 -16.67 -7.50
N VAL A 9 -9.01 -16.09 -8.52
CA VAL A 9 -8.79 -16.72 -9.81
C VAL A 9 -7.32 -16.60 -10.21
N VAL A 10 -6.90 -17.45 -11.13
CA VAL A 10 -5.53 -17.46 -11.63
C VAL A 10 -5.50 -17.40 -13.15
N ASP A 11 -4.40 -16.86 -13.67
CA ASP A 11 -4.06 -16.91 -15.09
C ASP A 11 -3.61 -18.31 -15.52
N GLU A 12 -3.26 -18.47 -16.80
CA GLU A 12 -2.78 -19.73 -17.37
C GLU A 12 -1.44 -20.20 -16.74
N ARG A 13 -0.73 -19.31 -16.06
CA ARG A 13 0.54 -19.59 -15.35
C ARG A 13 0.33 -19.77 -13.84
N LEU A 14 -0.92 -19.95 -13.40
CA LEU A 14 -1.32 -20.12 -12.00
C LEU A 14 -1.00 -18.92 -11.09
N ARG A 15 -0.83 -17.73 -11.67
CA ARG A 15 -0.59 -16.49 -10.90
C ARG A 15 -1.93 -15.89 -10.49
N PRO A 16 -2.06 -15.33 -9.26
CA PRO A 16 -3.26 -14.62 -8.85
C PRO A 16 -3.64 -13.53 -9.85
N SER A 17 -4.91 -13.47 -10.22
CA SER A 17 -5.40 -12.51 -11.22
C SER A 17 -6.69 -11.83 -10.79
N THR A 18 -6.86 -10.60 -11.26
CA THR A 18 -8.07 -9.77 -11.14
C THR A 18 -8.70 -9.47 -12.49
N ASP A 19 -8.23 -10.12 -13.56
CA ASP A 19 -8.78 -9.97 -14.91
C ASP A 19 -10.11 -10.74 -15.02
N PRO A 20 -11.21 -10.10 -15.45
CA PRO A 20 -12.48 -10.78 -15.71
C PRO A 20 -12.39 -11.93 -16.71
N ALA A 21 -11.43 -11.93 -17.64
CA ALA A 21 -11.26 -13.03 -18.59
C ALA A 21 -10.95 -14.35 -17.85
N HIS A 22 -10.09 -14.30 -16.82
CA HIS A 22 -9.78 -15.48 -16.01
C HIS A 22 -10.96 -15.91 -15.14
N LEU A 23 -11.77 -14.96 -14.66
CA LEU A 23 -13.04 -15.26 -13.99
C LEU A 23 -14.07 -15.88 -14.95
N ALA A 24 -14.19 -15.37 -16.17
CA ALA A 24 -15.04 -15.91 -17.22
C ALA A 24 -14.64 -17.34 -17.55
N ALA A 25 -13.33 -17.62 -17.64
CA ALA A 25 -12.82 -18.97 -17.86
C ALA A 25 -13.14 -19.91 -16.69
N ALA A 26 -12.98 -19.45 -15.44
CA ALA A 26 -13.32 -20.24 -14.26
C ALA A 26 -14.82 -20.53 -14.17
N LEU A 27 -15.66 -19.53 -14.42
CA LEU A 27 -17.12 -19.65 -14.42
C LEU A 27 -17.61 -20.52 -15.58
N GLY A 28 -17.08 -20.32 -16.78
CA GLY A 28 -17.41 -21.07 -17.98
C GLY A 28 -17.13 -22.56 -17.80
N ARG A 29 -15.97 -22.93 -17.24
CA ARG A 29 -15.66 -24.33 -16.87
C ARG A 29 -16.68 -24.91 -15.89
N ALA A 30 -17.13 -24.13 -14.92
CA ALA A 30 -18.09 -24.59 -13.92
C ALA A 30 -19.51 -24.75 -14.49
N LEU A 31 -19.88 -23.91 -15.46
CA LEU A 31 -21.17 -23.94 -16.15
C LEU A 31 -21.20 -24.86 -17.39
N GLY A 32 -20.04 -25.32 -17.88
CA GLY A 32 -19.94 -26.09 -19.12
C GLY A 32 -20.13 -25.27 -20.39
N VAL A 33 -19.82 -23.96 -20.35
CA VAL A 33 -19.98 -23.03 -21.48
C VAL A 33 -18.72 -22.18 -21.69
N THR A 34 -18.57 -21.57 -22.86
CA THR A 34 -17.52 -20.57 -23.09
C THR A 34 -18.08 -19.18 -22.87
N LEU A 35 -17.46 -18.41 -21.98
CA LEU A 35 -17.87 -17.06 -21.63
C LEU A 35 -16.85 -16.03 -22.07
N ARG A 36 -17.35 -14.89 -22.53
CA ARG A 36 -16.54 -13.69 -22.79
C ARG A 36 -17.04 -12.53 -21.92
N PRO A 37 -16.17 -11.83 -21.17
CA PRO A 37 -16.59 -10.63 -20.44
C PRO A 37 -17.04 -9.55 -21.42
N LEU A 38 -18.17 -8.93 -21.13
CA LEU A 38 -18.63 -7.78 -21.92
C LEU A 38 -17.77 -6.55 -21.58
N PRO A 39 -17.35 -5.76 -22.59
CA PRO A 39 -16.66 -4.50 -22.34
C PRO A 39 -17.62 -3.51 -21.68
N ASP A 40 -17.06 -2.61 -20.87
CA ASP A 40 -17.81 -1.47 -20.32
C ASP A 40 -18.06 -0.45 -21.45
N PRO A 41 -19.31 -0.08 -21.78
CA PRO A 41 -19.60 0.86 -22.86
C PRO A 41 -19.09 2.28 -22.63
N GLY A 42 -18.55 2.63 -21.45
CA GLY A 42 -17.80 3.87 -21.23
C GLY A 42 -18.61 5.16 -21.43
N GLY A 43 -19.93 5.14 -21.13
CA GLY A 43 -20.85 6.27 -21.33
C GLY A 43 -22.14 6.12 -20.52
N ALA A 44 -23.19 6.88 -20.88
CA ALA A 44 -24.50 6.93 -20.19
C ALA A 44 -25.37 5.64 -20.28
N GLY A 45 -24.79 4.52 -20.68
CA GLY A 45 -25.44 3.21 -20.71
C GLY A 45 -25.41 2.51 -19.34
N LEU A 46 -26.17 1.42 -19.20
CA LEU A 46 -26.05 0.52 -18.06
C LEU A 46 -24.64 -0.07 -18.01
N ALA A 47 -23.94 0.12 -16.90
CA ALA A 47 -22.62 -0.46 -16.68
C ALA A 47 -22.71 -1.99 -16.81
N THR A 48 -21.99 -2.56 -17.77
CA THR A 48 -21.92 -4.02 -17.96
C THR A 48 -20.96 -4.67 -16.97
N ARG A 49 -20.13 -3.85 -16.30
CA ARG A 49 -19.10 -4.28 -15.36
C ARG A 49 -18.89 -3.21 -14.27
N ALA A 50 -18.98 -3.65 -13.03
CA ALA A 50 -18.50 -2.93 -11.85
C ALA A 50 -17.66 -3.91 -11.02
N SER A 51 -16.34 -3.82 -11.09
CA SER A 51 -15.45 -4.77 -10.42
C SER A 51 -14.22 -4.09 -9.86
N GLU A 52 -13.82 -4.48 -8.65
CA GLU A 52 -12.61 -3.97 -8.01
C GLU A 52 -11.65 -5.10 -7.64
N ALA A 53 -10.36 -4.79 -7.66
CA ALA A 53 -9.33 -5.66 -7.10
C ALA A 53 -9.35 -5.58 -5.57
N ARG A 54 -9.17 -6.72 -4.91
CA ARG A 54 -9.03 -6.82 -3.45
C ARG A 54 -7.73 -7.53 -3.11
N ARG A 55 -6.91 -6.86 -2.30
CA ARG A 55 -5.78 -7.45 -1.58
C ARG A 55 -6.25 -7.79 -0.16
N LEU A 56 -6.23 -9.06 0.21
CA LEU A 56 -6.61 -9.54 1.53
C LEU A 56 -5.37 -10.00 2.29
N GLU A 57 -5.20 -9.45 3.48
CA GLU A 57 -4.17 -9.83 4.45
C GLU A 57 -4.84 -10.40 5.68
N SER A 58 -4.25 -11.45 6.25
CA SER A 58 -4.83 -12.16 7.37
C SER A 58 -3.73 -12.69 8.29
N TRP A 59 -4.11 -13.19 9.46
CA TRP A 59 -3.20 -13.68 10.47
C TRP A 59 -3.47 -15.15 10.81
N HIS A 60 -2.43 -15.95 10.90
CA HIS A 60 -2.53 -17.36 11.26
C HIS A 60 -2.55 -17.51 12.79
N ARG A 61 -3.73 -17.60 13.40
CA ARG A 61 -3.88 -17.66 14.88
C ARG A 61 -2.99 -18.70 15.57
N ARG A 62 -2.89 -19.92 15.03
CA ARG A 62 -2.10 -21.01 15.65
C ARG A 62 -0.59 -20.76 15.63
N TRP A 63 -0.09 -19.98 14.66
CA TRP A 63 1.35 -19.76 14.49
C TRP A 63 1.77 -18.34 14.85
N GLY A 64 0.82 -17.43 15.08
CA GLY A 64 1.12 -16.04 15.39
C GLY A 64 1.84 -15.32 14.25
N LEU A 65 1.66 -15.76 13.00
CA LEU A 65 2.36 -15.21 11.82
C LEU A 65 1.35 -14.72 10.77
N PRO A 66 1.72 -13.72 9.94
CA PRO A 66 0.88 -13.28 8.83
C PRO A 66 0.68 -14.43 7.83
N ARG A 67 -0.55 -14.57 7.33
CA ARG A 67 -0.87 -15.47 6.21
C ARG A 67 -0.40 -14.85 4.89
N PRO A 68 -0.13 -15.67 3.87
CA PRO A 68 0.12 -15.16 2.52
C PRO A 68 -0.99 -14.20 2.07
N THR A 69 -0.58 -13.05 1.55
CA THR A 69 -1.48 -12.08 0.93
C THR A 69 -2.21 -12.71 -0.24
N LEU A 70 -3.52 -12.50 -0.31
CA LEU A 70 -4.36 -12.98 -1.39
C LEU A 70 -4.76 -11.80 -2.27
N LEU A 71 -4.69 -12.00 -3.59
CA LEU A 71 -5.17 -11.05 -4.58
C LEU A 71 -6.34 -11.69 -5.33
N GLY A 72 -7.44 -10.96 -5.45
CA GLY A 72 -8.63 -11.41 -6.17
C GLY A 72 -9.61 -10.29 -6.47
N LEU A 73 -10.79 -10.67 -6.91
CA LEU A 73 -11.90 -9.76 -7.16
C LEU A 73 -12.69 -9.54 -5.88
N ARG A 74 -13.02 -8.28 -5.58
CA ARG A 74 -13.75 -7.87 -4.38
C ARG A 74 -15.19 -8.39 -4.39
N ALA A 75 -15.68 -8.82 -3.23
CA ALA A 75 -17.10 -8.98 -2.98
C ALA A 75 -17.88 -7.71 -3.35
N GLY A 76 -19.09 -7.86 -3.89
CA GLY A 76 -19.87 -6.77 -4.45
C GLY A 76 -19.61 -6.50 -5.94
N SER A 77 -18.57 -7.10 -6.54
CA SER A 77 -18.34 -6.95 -7.98
C SER A 77 -19.45 -7.59 -8.80
N CYS A 78 -19.94 -6.87 -9.79
CA CYS A 78 -20.96 -7.30 -10.75
C CYS A 78 -20.38 -7.30 -12.16
N LEU A 79 -20.46 -8.44 -12.85
CA LEU A 79 -19.91 -8.62 -14.19
C LEU A 79 -20.92 -9.29 -15.12
N SER A 80 -21.06 -8.77 -16.33
CA SER A 80 -21.85 -9.37 -17.39
C SER A 80 -20.96 -10.13 -18.37
N PHE A 81 -21.42 -11.31 -18.77
CA PHE A 81 -20.71 -12.18 -19.71
C PHE A 81 -21.64 -12.53 -20.85
N GLU A 82 -21.06 -12.62 -22.04
CA GLU A 82 -21.70 -13.18 -23.22
C GLU A 82 -21.36 -14.69 -23.30
N VAL A 83 -22.37 -15.50 -23.62
CA VAL A 83 -22.18 -16.92 -23.91
C VAL A 83 -21.75 -17.05 -25.36
N VAL A 84 -20.47 -17.38 -25.59
CA VAL A 84 -19.90 -17.53 -26.93
C VAL A 84 -20.21 -18.91 -27.50
N SER A 85 -20.25 -19.94 -26.66
CA SER A 85 -20.61 -21.29 -27.05
C SER A 85 -21.19 -22.10 -25.89
N GLY A 86 -22.10 -23.02 -26.24
CA GLY A 86 -22.85 -23.83 -25.30
C GLY A 86 -24.18 -23.19 -24.87
N THR A 87 -24.96 -23.93 -24.09
CA THR A 87 -26.24 -23.47 -23.53
C THR A 87 -26.13 -23.51 -22.02
N VAL A 88 -26.55 -22.44 -21.36
CA VAL A 88 -26.52 -22.37 -19.89
C VAL A 88 -27.64 -23.25 -19.34
N ASP A 89 -27.26 -24.37 -18.75
CA ASP A 89 -28.15 -25.29 -18.04
C ASP A 89 -28.54 -24.70 -16.67
N PRO A 90 -29.84 -24.53 -16.34
CA PRO A 90 -30.29 -24.07 -15.03
C PRO A 90 -29.75 -24.91 -13.86
N GLU A 91 -29.56 -26.21 -14.04
CA GLU A 91 -29.00 -27.06 -12.99
C GLU A 91 -27.50 -26.82 -12.79
N ALA A 92 -26.76 -26.55 -13.86
CA ALA A 92 -25.38 -26.07 -13.76
C ALA A 92 -25.30 -24.73 -13.03
N VAL A 93 -26.21 -23.79 -13.32
CA VAL A 93 -26.29 -22.50 -12.59
C VAL A 93 -26.50 -22.74 -11.10
N ARG A 94 -27.49 -23.54 -10.72
CA ARG A 94 -27.77 -23.85 -9.30
C ARG A 94 -26.58 -24.50 -8.59
N ARG A 95 -25.89 -25.42 -9.25
CA ARG A 95 -24.66 -26.04 -8.71
C ARG A 95 -23.56 -25.02 -8.50
N VAL A 96 -23.36 -24.10 -9.45
CA VAL A 96 -22.34 -23.06 -9.34
C VAL A 96 -22.68 -22.06 -8.22
N GLU A 97 -23.94 -21.66 -8.07
CA GLU A 97 -24.34 -20.78 -6.96
C GLU A 97 -24.13 -21.43 -5.59
N LEU A 98 -24.39 -22.74 -5.46
CA LEU A 98 -24.15 -23.50 -4.23
C LEU A 98 -22.66 -23.71 -3.94
N ALA A 99 -21.87 -23.99 -4.98
CA ALA A 99 -20.49 -24.42 -4.84
C ALA A 99 -19.47 -23.27 -4.92
N GLY A 100 -19.84 -22.13 -5.50
CA GLY A 100 -18.96 -21.01 -5.83
C GLY A 100 -18.05 -21.25 -7.04
N VAL A 101 -17.24 -20.24 -7.37
CA VAL A 101 -16.30 -20.23 -8.49
C VAL A 101 -14.87 -19.92 -8.03
N GLY A 102 -13.87 -20.40 -8.78
CA GLY A 102 -12.46 -20.11 -8.49
C GLY A 102 -11.86 -20.97 -7.38
N LEU A 103 -10.85 -20.43 -6.70
CA LEU A 103 -10.03 -21.12 -5.71
C LEU A 103 -10.57 -20.96 -4.29
N ARG A 104 -10.23 -21.92 -3.41
CA ARG A 104 -10.48 -21.87 -1.96
C ARG A 104 -11.95 -21.69 -1.57
N ARG A 105 -12.86 -22.26 -2.37
CA ARG A 105 -14.31 -22.21 -2.18
C ARG A 105 -14.77 -22.74 -0.82
N ALA A 106 -14.11 -23.78 -0.32
CA ALA A 106 -14.39 -24.36 1.00
C ALA A 106 -14.09 -23.39 2.17
N GLU A 107 -13.29 -22.35 1.95
CA GLU A 107 -13.01 -21.30 2.93
C GLU A 107 -13.96 -20.11 2.82
N GLY A 108 -14.91 -20.14 1.89
CA GLY A 108 -15.91 -19.09 1.67
C GLY A 108 -15.61 -18.13 0.53
N PHE A 109 -14.52 -18.32 -0.22
CA PHE A 109 -14.21 -17.51 -1.41
C PHE A 109 -15.06 -17.89 -2.61
N GLY A 110 -15.35 -16.92 -3.47
CA GLY A 110 -15.97 -17.12 -4.77
C GLY A 110 -17.45 -17.47 -4.73
N GLN A 111 -18.19 -17.06 -3.71
CA GLN A 111 -19.65 -17.20 -3.68
C GLN A 111 -20.27 -16.24 -4.69
N VAL A 112 -21.23 -16.72 -5.49
CA VAL A 112 -21.81 -15.95 -6.60
C VAL A 112 -23.31 -16.09 -6.69
N ARG A 113 -23.95 -15.09 -7.30
CA ARG A 113 -25.30 -15.14 -7.85
C ARG A 113 -25.31 -14.84 -9.33
N ILE A 114 -26.14 -15.56 -10.09
CA ILE A 114 -26.25 -15.43 -11.54
C ILE A 114 -27.67 -14.99 -11.87
N GLY A 115 -27.81 -13.80 -12.46
CA GLY A 115 -29.12 -13.28 -12.85
C GLY A 115 -30.03 -12.92 -11.67
N ASP A 116 -29.45 -12.56 -10.52
CA ASP A 116 -30.24 -12.14 -9.35
C ASP A 116 -31.17 -10.97 -9.73
N PRO A 117 -32.47 -11.00 -9.35
CA PRO A 117 -33.41 -9.93 -9.67
C PRO A 117 -32.95 -8.53 -9.25
N LEU A 118 -32.13 -8.41 -8.18
CA LEU A 118 -31.57 -7.13 -7.75
C LEU A 118 -30.64 -6.49 -8.78
N LEU A 119 -30.01 -7.28 -9.67
CA LEU A 119 -29.16 -6.76 -10.74
C LEU A 119 -29.97 -6.13 -11.89
N HIS A 120 -31.26 -6.43 -11.95
CA HIS A 120 -32.16 -5.98 -13.01
C HIS A 120 -33.27 -5.06 -12.48
N ALA A 121 -33.38 -4.93 -11.16
CA ALA A 121 -34.34 -4.04 -10.52
C ALA A 121 -34.03 -2.58 -10.89
N ALA A 122 -35.03 -1.87 -11.40
CA ALA A 122 -34.93 -0.44 -11.60
C ALA A 122 -34.72 0.25 -10.25
N PHE A 123 -33.56 0.87 -10.04
CA PHE A 123 -33.30 1.66 -8.86
C PHE A 123 -34.19 2.91 -8.91
N ARG A 124 -35.26 2.92 -8.09
CA ARG A 124 -36.16 4.07 -7.91
C ARG A 124 -35.76 4.84 -6.65
N GLY A 125 -34.52 5.32 -6.61
CA GLY A 125 -33.92 6.04 -5.48
C GLY A 125 -32.83 6.98 -5.96
N ALA A 126 -32.44 7.94 -5.12
CA ALA A 126 -31.69 9.17 -5.37
C ALA A 126 -30.70 9.18 -6.57
N PRO A 127 -30.55 10.34 -7.26
CA PRO A 127 -29.57 10.49 -8.33
C PRO A 127 -28.22 9.93 -7.88
N ALA A 128 -27.53 9.23 -8.78
CA ALA A 128 -26.14 8.86 -8.54
C ALA A 128 -25.42 10.12 -8.08
N ASP A 129 -24.91 10.12 -6.85
CA ASP A 129 -24.03 11.16 -6.36
C ASP A 129 -22.73 11.05 -7.16
N GLY A 130 -22.77 11.55 -8.39
CA GLY A 130 -21.60 11.88 -9.18
C GLY A 130 -20.92 13.15 -8.66
N THR A 131 -21.52 13.80 -7.66
CA THR A 131 -20.85 14.75 -6.80
C THR A 131 -19.78 14.01 -6.02
N PRO A 132 -18.48 14.29 -6.24
CA PRO A 132 -17.45 13.81 -5.34
C PRO A 132 -17.90 14.23 -3.95
N THR A 133 -17.97 13.28 -3.00
CA THR A 133 -18.20 13.62 -1.60
C THR A 133 -17.22 14.74 -1.29
N PRO A 134 -17.69 15.98 -1.00
CA PRO A 134 -16.78 17.04 -0.61
C PRO A 134 -15.98 16.51 0.57
N PRO A 135 -14.66 16.79 0.66
CA PRO A 135 -13.86 16.31 1.78
C PRO A 135 -14.62 16.64 3.06
N SER A 136 -15.01 15.57 3.79
CA SER A 136 -15.78 15.72 5.02
C SER A 136 -15.01 16.72 5.89
N GLU A 137 -15.70 17.75 6.38
CA GLU A 137 -15.09 18.67 7.34
C GLU A 137 -14.44 17.82 8.44
N PRO A 138 -13.19 18.14 8.86
CA PRO A 138 -12.49 17.34 9.84
C PRO A 138 -13.37 17.25 11.09
N ALA A 139 -13.80 16.03 11.40
CA ALA A 139 -14.62 15.79 12.59
C ALA A 139 -13.86 16.36 13.80
N PRO A 140 -14.56 17.02 14.75
CA PRO A 140 -13.91 17.53 15.93
C PRO A 140 -13.14 16.38 16.61
N PRO A 141 -11.92 16.64 17.12
CA PRO A 141 -11.11 15.62 17.76
C PRO A 141 -11.93 14.95 18.86
N LEU A 142 -11.87 13.61 18.91
CA LEU A 142 -12.60 12.84 19.91
C LEU A 142 -12.17 13.32 21.31
N PRO A 143 -13.09 13.39 22.28
CA PRO A 143 -12.73 13.68 23.67
C PRO A 143 -11.67 12.67 24.16
N PRO A 144 -10.90 13.00 25.23
CA PRO A 144 -9.87 12.13 25.75
C PRO A 144 -10.44 10.72 25.96
N LEU A 145 -9.97 9.80 25.12
CA LEU A 145 -10.50 8.45 25.02
C LEU A 145 -10.26 7.74 26.34
N GLY A 146 -11.28 7.66 27.20
CA GLY A 146 -11.18 7.06 28.54
C GLY A 146 -10.57 5.65 28.51
N GLU A 147 -11.40 4.62 28.46
CA GLU A 147 -10.91 3.22 28.50
C GLU A 147 -10.25 2.76 27.18
N HIS A 148 -10.41 3.53 26.09
CA HIS A 148 -10.01 3.13 24.74
C HIS A 148 -8.76 3.85 24.20
N ALA A 149 -8.11 4.72 24.98
CA ALA A 149 -6.90 5.45 24.55
C ALA A 149 -5.81 4.52 24.01
N GLY A 150 -5.58 3.39 24.68
CA GLY A 150 -4.57 2.40 24.25
C GLY A 150 -4.87 1.81 22.87
N MET A 151 -6.14 1.51 22.57
CA MET A 151 -6.54 0.97 21.27
C MET A 151 -6.40 2.01 20.15
N VAL A 152 -6.82 3.25 20.38
CA VAL A 152 -6.69 4.33 19.40
C VAL A 152 -5.22 4.62 19.10
N ARG A 153 -4.36 4.61 20.13
CA ARG A 153 -2.91 4.81 19.96
C ARG A 153 -2.28 3.76 19.05
N VAL A 154 -2.73 2.51 19.12
CA VAL A 154 -2.27 1.43 18.23
C VAL A 154 -2.68 1.71 16.77
N VAL A 155 -3.89 2.23 16.55
CA VAL A 155 -4.38 2.57 15.21
C VAL A 155 -3.63 3.77 14.63
N GLU A 156 -3.45 4.85 15.40
CA GLU A 156 -2.68 6.03 14.98
C GLU A 156 -1.23 5.65 14.65
N GLU A 157 -0.58 4.83 15.48
CA GLU A 157 0.77 4.34 15.21
C GLU A 157 0.85 3.54 13.90
N ALA A 158 -0.13 2.66 13.66
CA ALA A 158 -0.19 1.89 12.42
C ALA A 158 -0.37 2.80 11.19
N ALA A 159 -1.25 3.81 11.30
CA ALA A 159 -1.46 4.81 10.25
C ALA A 159 -0.19 5.63 9.99
N TRP A 160 0.48 6.11 11.04
CA TRP A 160 1.76 6.82 10.94
C TRP A 160 2.83 5.97 10.28
N ARG A 161 3.02 4.71 10.70
CA ARG A 161 4.00 3.82 10.07
C ARG A 161 3.72 3.56 8.60
N GLN A 162 2.45 3.39 8.24
CA GLN A 162 2.05 3.20 6.84
C GLN A 162 2.36 4.45 6.01
N GLU A 163 2.04 5.63 6.54
CA GLU A 163 2.24 6.89 5.83
C GLU A 163 3.71 7.30 5.74
N ILE A 164 4.52 7.01 6.78
CA ILE A 164 5.99 7.10 6.75
C ILE A 164 6.52 6.25 5.59
N ARG A 165 6.15 4.96 5.50
CA ARG A 165 6.62 4.09 4.41
C ARG A 165 6.24 4.65 3.04
N ARG A 166 4.98 5.06 2.86
CA ARG A 166 4.49 5.64 1.60
C ARG A 166 5.29 6.89 1.19
N ALA A 167 5.51 7.81 2.13
CA ALA A 167 6.25 9.04 1.89
C ALA A 167 7.74 8.78 1.61
N CYS A 168 8.38 7.87 2.35
CA CYS A 168 9.77 7.44 2.13
C CYS A 168 9.96 6.84 0.73
N GLU A 169 9.09 5.92 0.30
CA GLU A 169 9.14 5.32 -1.03
C GLU A 169 9.01 6.37 -2.14
N ALA A 170 8.06 7.31 -2.00
CA ALA A 170 7.85 8.39 -2.96
C ALA A 170 9.05 9.34 -3.07
N LEU A 171 9.65 9.70 -1.92
CA LEU A 171 10.85 10.55 -1.86
C LEU A 171 12.09 9.83 -2.41
N ALA A 172 12.27 8.56 -2.08
CA ALA A 172 13.39 7.75 -2.57
C ALA A 172 13.36 7.59 -4.10
N ALA A 173 12.17 7.57 -4.70
CA ALA A 173 12.02 7.49 -6.16
C ALA A 173 12.38 8.79 -6.88
N THR A 174 12.08 9.96 -6.30
CA THR A 174 12.08 11.23 -7.06
C THR A 174 12.94 12.35 -6.48
N ARG A 175 13.22 12.35 -5.18
CA ARG A 175 13.79 13.51 -4.45
C ARG A 175 14.90 13.12 -3.47
N ARG A 176 15.77 12.18 -3.85
CA ARG A 176 16.90 11.71 -3.01
C ARG A 176 17.84 12.82 -2.55
N GLY A 177 18.12 13.81 -3.40
CA GLY A 177 18.95 14.99 -3.04
C GLY A 177 18.35 15.82 -1.90
N ARG A 178 17.02 15.87 -1.75
CA ARG A 178 16.37 16.53 -0.61
C ARG A 178 16.59 15.78 0.71
N VAL A 179 16.81 14.47 0.65
CA VAL A 179 17.00 13.61 1.83
C VAL A 179 18.48 13.52 2.20
N LEU A 180 19.32 13.13 1.24
CA LEU A 180 20.74 12.87 1.44
C LEU A 180 21.59 14.15 1.26
N GLY A 181 21.03 15.19 0.65
CA GLY A 181 21.71 16.42 0.26
C GLY A 181 22.28 16.35 -1.16
N GLU A 182 22.33 17.49 -1.84
CA GLU A 182 22.80 17.58 -3.23
C GLU A 182 24.26 17.10 -3.37
N GLY A 183 24.52 16.31 -4.41
CA GLY A 183 25.83 15.72 -4.69
C GLY A 183 26.12 14.41 -3.96
N TYR A 184 25.15 13.83 -3.24
CA TYR A 184 25.31 12.53 -2.55
C TYR A 184 25.78 11.41 -3.49
N GLU A 185 25.54 11.52 -4.81
CA GLU A 185 26.03 10.59 -5.83
C GLU A 185 27.56 10.53 -5.94
N GLN A 186 28.27 11.56 -5.46
CA GLN A 186 29.73 11.62 -5.44
C GLN A 186 30.32 10.86 -4.23
N VAL A 187 29.48 10.42 -3.29
CA VAL A 187 29.91 9.72 -2.08
C VAL A 187 30.18 8.25 -2.41
N PRO A 188 31.37 7.71 -2.03
CA PRO A 188 31.68 6.31 -2.27
C PRO A 188 30.66 5.32 -1.68
N PRO A 189 30.33 4.21 -2.36
CA PRO A 189 29.37 3.22 -1.87
C PRO A 189 29.67 2.65 -0.48
N SER A 190 30.96 2.51 -0.13
CA SER A 190 31.39 2.05 1.19
C SER A 190 31.00 3.04 2.32
N GLN A 191 31.06 4.34 2.05
CA GLN A 191 30.67 5.38 2.99
C GLN A 191 29.14 5.49 3.10
N LEU A 192 28.42 5.30 2.00
CA LEU A 192 26.96 5.17 2.01
C LEU A 192 26.50 3.92 2.78
N GLY A 193 27.24 2.81 2.67
CA GLY A 193 27.04 1.61 3.50
C GLY A 193 27.27 1.88 4.99
N ALA A 194 28.29 2.66 5.34
CA ALA A 194 28.53 3.08 6.72
C ALA A 194 27.40 3.96 7.28
N LEU A 195 26.85 4.87 6.46
CA LEU A 195 25.66 5.65 6.81
C LEU A 195 24.46 4.74 7.11
N ARG A 196 24.23 3.70 6.28
CA ARG A 196 23.16 2.72 6.53
C ARG A 196 23.32 2.05 7.89
N VAL A 197 24.53 1.59 8.23
CA VAL A 197 24.82 0.95 9.52
C VAL A 197 24.59 1.92 10.69
N LEU A 198 24.97 3.19 10.54
CA LEU A 198 24.72 4.22 11.56
C LEU A 198 23.22 4.35 11.82
N VAL A 199 22.41 4.59 10.77
CA VAL A 199 20.97 4.84 10.93
C VAL A 199 20.20 3.63 11.44
N THR A 200 20.67 2.41 11.16
CA THR A 200 20.08 1.18 11.73
C THR A 200 20.16 1.16 13.26
N ASN A 201 21.22 1.74 13.84
CA ASN A 201 21.50 1.70 15.27
C ASN A 201 21.09 2.97 16.03
N LEU A 202 20.46 3.94 15.35
CA LEU A 202 19.97 5.16 16.00
C LEU A 202 18.80 4.85 16.92
N THR A 203 18.83 5.46 18.10
CA THR A 203 17.73 5.39 19.08
C THR A 203 16.90 6.67 19.14
N GLY A 204 17.43 7.80 18.67
CA GLY A 204 16.71 9.09 18.69
C GLY A 204 17.55 10.26 18.14
N PRO A 205 16.96 11.48 18.06
CA PRO A 205 17.57 12.67 17.45
C PRO A 205 18.80 13.20 18.19
N ARG A 206 19.03 12.76 19.42
CA ARG A 206 20.18 13.20 20.24
C ARG A 206 21.16 12.06 20.51
N ASP A 207 21.14 11.01 19.68
CA ASP A 207 22.12 9.93 19.80
C ASP A 207 23.52 10.48 19.49
N ALA A 208 24.42 10.43 20.50
CA ALA A 208 25.78 10.95 20.40
C ALA A 208 26.58 10.30 19.26
N ARG A 209 26.20 9.09 18.82
CA ARG A 209 26.82 8.40 17.67
C ARG A 209 26.66 9.18 16.38
N ALA A 210 25.50 9.82 16.17
CA ALA A 210 25.26 10.62 14.97
C ALA A 210 26.21 11.81 14.89
N GLY A 211 26.30 12.59 15.98
CA GLY A 211 27.22 13.73 16.07
C GLY A 211 28.68 13.32 15.89
N TRP A 212 29.12 12.29 16.62
CA TRP A 212 30.49 11.78 16.52
C TRP A 212 30.85 11.30 15.11
N TRP A 213 29.93 10.59 14.43
CA TRP A 213 30.15 10.12 13.06
C TRP A 213 30.26 11.30 12.08
N LEU A 214 29.39 12.31 12.20
CA LEU A 214 29.42 13.52 11.38
C LEU A 214 30.72 14.33 11.59
N ASP A 215 31.22 14.42 12.82
CA ASP A 215 32.47 15.11 13.12
C ASP A 215 33.70 14.36 12.59
N ARG A 216 33.63 13.03 12.52
CA ARG A 216 34.67 12.23 11.88
C ARG A 216 34.72 12.44 10.36
N LEU A 217 33.58 12.72 9.73
CA LEU A 217 33.51 13.05 8.30
C LEU A 217 34.12 14.42 7.97
N THR A 218 34.12 15.37 8.90
CA THR A 218 34.72 16.70 8.70
C THR A 218 36.22 16.72 8.98
N ALA A 219 36.71 15.84 9.87
CA ALA A 219 38.12 15.75 10.24
C ALA A 219 39.04 15.13 9.17
N THR A 220 38.50 14.36 8.21
CA THR A 220 39.28 13.67 7.19
C THR A 220 39.59 14.60 5.99
N ARG A 221 40.68 15.37 6.09
CA ARG A 221 41.20 16.25 5.01
C ARG A 221 41.95 15.50 3.91
N GLY A 222 41.25 14.63 3.16
CA GLY A 222 41.76 14.00 1.95
C GLY A 222 40.92 14.38 0.72
N ARG A 223 41.56 14.90 -0.35
CA ARG A 223 40.89 15.42 -1.58
C ARG A 223 40.02 14.40 -2.34
N GLN A 224 40.08 13.11 -2.02
CA GLN A 224 39.40 12.04 -2.75
C GLN A 224 38.21 11.40 -1.98
N SER A 225 37.95 11.81 -0.74
CA SER A 225 36.94 11.15 0.14
C SER A 225 36.08 12.14 0.93
N ALA A 226 36.11 13.42 0.57
CA ALA A 226 35.35 14.45 1.27
C ALA A 226 33.90 14.43 0.79
N TRP A 227 32.98 14.20 1.72
CA TRP A 227 31.55 14.35 1.46
C TRP A 227 31.27 15.78 0.94
N PRO A 228 30.34 15.98 0.00
CA PRO A 228 29.93 17.33 -0.39
C PRO A 228 29.37 18.09 0.81
N GLU A 229 29.61 19.41 0.87
CA GLU A 229 29.15 20.25 1.98
C GLU A 229 27.63 20.23 2.13
N ALA A 230 26.90 20.27 1.01
CA ALA A 230 25.44 20.18 1.00
C ALA A 230 24.94 18.85 1.59
N THR A 231 25.58 17.73 1.23
CA THR A 231 25.30 16.39 1.80
C THR A 231 25.58 16.36 3.30
N ARG A 232 26.73 16.88 3.76
CA ARG A 232 27.06 16.93 5.19
C ARG A 232 26.06 17.76 5.99
N HIS A 233 25.75 18.95 5.50
CA HIS A 233 24.80 19.85 6.17
C HIS A 233 23.43 19.21 6.26
N GLN A 234 22.93 18.62 5.17
CA GLN A 234 21.63 17.98 5.14
C GLN A 234 21.55 16.76 6.07
N LEU A 235 22.56 15.90 6.06
CA LEU A 235 22.61 14.76 6.98
C LEU A 235 22.76 15.19 8.43
N ARG A 236 23.52 16.25 8.73
CA ARG A 236 23.58 16.79 10.08
C ARG A 236 22.20 17.21 10.57
N ARG A 237 21.48 18.01 9.78
CA ARG A 237 20.10 18.37 10.10
C ARG A 237 19.21 17.15 10.30
N LEU A 238 19.22 16.20 9.37
CA LEU A 238 18.38 15.00 9.42
C LEU A 238 18.66 14.12 10.65
N LEU A 239 19.92 13.99 11.05
CA LEU A 239 20.32 13.06 12.12
C LEU A 239 20.32 13.70 13.52
N THR A 240 20.37 15.03 13.63
CA THR A 240 20.47 15.72 14.94
C THR A 240 19.30 16.64 15.27
N GLU A 241 18.52 17.10 14.28
CA GLU A 241 17.37 17.97 14.50
C GLU A 241 16.08 17.11 14.56
N PRO A 242 15.30 17.17 15.65
CA PRO A 242 14.09 16.34 15.80
C PRO A 242 13.05 16.54 14.70
N ASP A 243 12.89 17.77 14.20
CA ASP A 243 11.80 18.12 13.28
C ASP A 243 12.13 17.92 11.80
N THR A 244 13.42 17.87 11.44
CA THR A 244 13.85 17.84 10.03
C THR A 244 13.30 16.64 9.26
N VAL A 245 13.21 15.45 9.87
CA VAL A 245 12.62 14.28 9.22
C VAL A 245 11.14 14.50 8.89
N TRP A 246 10.39 15.15 9.79
CA TRP A 246 8.96 15.42 9.62
C TRP A 246 8.71 16.52 8.58
N GLU A 247 9.58 17.54 8.52
CA GLU A 247 9.56 18.57 7.46
C GLU A 247 9.81 17.98 6.06
N ILE A 248 10.70 16.98 5.96
CA ILE A 248 11.03 16.30 4.70
C ILE A 248 9.88 15.40 4.26
N LEU A 249 9.34 14.60 5.19
CA LEU A 249 8.23 13.69 4.91
C LEU A 249 6.93 14.43 4.62
N ALA A 250 6.71 15.58 5.25
CA ALA A 250 5.52 16.43 5.10
C ALA A 250 4.21 15.62 5.22
N LEU A 251 4.11 14.79 6.26
CA LEU A 251 2.97 13.90 6.48
C LEU A 251 1.71 14.73 6.82
N PRO A 252 0.51 14.25 6.45
CA PRO A 252 -0.76 14.87 6.87
C PRO A 252 -1.06 14.54 8.34
N GLU A 253 -0.22 15.02 9.27
CA GLU A 253 -0.24 14.60 10.68
C GLU A 253 -1.57 14.84 11.39
N ALA A 254 -2.33 15.86 10.98
CA ALA A 254 -3.66 16.15 11.52
C ALA A 254 -4.69 15.06 11.16
N ASP A 255 -4.52 14.41 10.01
CA ASP A 255 -5.41 13.33 9.54
C ASP A 255 -4.99 11.97 10.11
N LEU A 256 -3.74 11.86 10.58
CA LEU A 256 -3.16 10.63 11.13
C LEU A 256 -3.30 10.51 12.65
N THR A 257 -3.69 11.60 13.32
CA THR A 257 -3.79 11.68 14.77
C THR A 257 -5.16 12.20 15.17
N VAL A 258 -5.83 11.45 16.04
CA VAL A 258 -7.16 11.78 16.56
C VAL A 258 -7.08 12.22 18.03
N THR A 259 -5.97 11.88 18.72
CA THR A 259 -5.71 12.22 20.13
C THR A 259 -4.91 13.51 20.30
N GLU A 260 -5.22 14.26 21.37
CA GLU A 260 -4.64 15.60 21.64
C GLU A 260 -3.10 15.62 21.71
N ASN A 261 -2.48 14.64 22.38
CA ASN A 261 -1.02 14.52 22.50
C ASN A 261 -0.38 13.55 21.50
N GLY A 262 -1.17 12.90 20.65
CA GLY A 262 -0.66 11.81 19.81
C GLY A 262 0.39 12.23 18.83
N ARG A 263 0.28 13.44 18.28
CA ARG A 263 1.24 13.96 17.31
C ARG A 263 2.65 14.07 17.91
N ALA A 264 2.75 14.67 19.09
CA ALA A 264 4.04 14.86 19.76
C ALA A 264 4.67 13.52 20.17
N GLU A 265 3.88 12.64 20.80
CA GLU A 265 4.35 11.32 21.23
C GLU A 265 4.76 10.44 20.05
N LEU A 266 4.00 10.45 18.95
CA LEU A 266 4.31 9.66 17.75
C LEU A 266 5.53 10.19 17.02
N ARG A 267 5.71 11.52 16.94
CA ARG A 267 6.96 12.10 16.41
C ARG A 267 8.17 11.67 17.23
N GLU A 268 8.10 11.71 18.55
CA GLU A 268 9.23 11.29 19.39
C GLU A 268 9.52 9.80 19.22
N ARG A 269 8.47 8.97 19.31
CA ARG A 269 8.59 7.51 19.32
C ARG A 269 8.98 6.91 17.98
N LEU A 270 8.49 7.49 16.87
CA LEU A 270 8.73 6.99 15.52
C LEU A 270 9.90 7.68 14.82
N TRP A 271 10.57 8.66 15.45
CA TRP A 271 11.68 9.41 14.83
C TRP A 271 12.76 8.49 14.26
N ALA A 272 13.28 7.57 15.07
CA ALA A 272 14.37 6.68 14.64
C ALA A 272 13.92 5.72 13.53
N GLU A 273 12.67 5.27 13.57
CA GLU A 273 12.06 4.45 12.53
C GLU A 273 11.92 5.22 11.21
N ALA A 274 11.45 6.48 11.28
CA ALA A 274 11.29 7.35 10.13
C ALA A 274 12.63 7.65 9.44
N VAL A 275 13.64 8.08 10.21
CA VAL A 275 14.99 8.36 9.68
C VAL A 275 15.61 7.12 9.06
N ARG A 276 15.56 5.98 9.76
CA ARG A 276 16.10 4.71 9.26
C ARG A 276 15.44 4.28 7.96
N THR A 277 14.10 4.33 7.90
CA THR A 277 13.34 3.94 6.71
C THR A 277 13.67 4.86 5.55
N LEU A 278 13.61 6.18 5.75
CA LEU A 278 13.85 7.20 4.73
C LEU A 278 15.26 7.08 4.12
N VAL A 279 16.29 6.98 4.95
CA VAL A 279 17.67 6.85 4.49
C VAL A 279 17.88 5.50 3.79
N THR A 280 17.37 4.40 4.35
CA THR A 280 17.53 3.07 3.75
C THR A 280 16.89 2.97 2.38
N ASP A 281 15.68 3.53 2.21
CA ASP A 281 14.96 3.53 0.94
C ASP A 281 15.70 4.37 -0.10
N CYS A 282 16.19 5.57 0.27
CA CYS A 282 16.98 6.41 -0.62
C CYS A 282 18.27 5.72 -1.09
N LEU A 283 19.00 5.08 -0.18
CA LEU A 283 20.23 4.35 -0.50
C LEU A 283 19.95 3.12 -1.37
N THR A 284 18.85 2.42 -1.12
CA THR A 284 18.44 1.25 -1.93
C THR A 284 18.03 1.66 -3.33
N ALA A 285 17.26 2.75 -3.46
CA ALA A 285 16.89 3.31 -4.75
C ALA A 285 18.11 3.84 -5.52
N HIS A 286 19.09 4.42 -4.83
CA HIS A 286 20.38 4.81 -5.43
C HIS A 286 21.16 3.62 -5.98
N ALA A 287 21.39 2.58 -5.16
CA ALA A 287 22.10 1.37 -5.60
C ALA A 287 21.45 0.76 -6.85
N ARG A 288 20.11 0.59 -6.84
CA ARG A 288 19.36 0.08 -8.00
C ARG A 288 19.52 0.94 -9.25
N ALA A 289 19.61 2.26 -9.10
CA ALA A 289 19.78 3.18 -10.21
C ALA A 289 21.21 3.13 -10.79
N VAL A 290 22.23 2.93 -9.96
CA VAL A 290 23.62 2.73 -10.39
C VAL A 290 23.76 1.40 -11.14
N ASP A 291 23.20 0.32 -10.59
CA ASP A 291 23.19 -1.01 -11.21
C ASP A 291 22.52 -0.96 -12.60
N ALA A 292 21.40 -0.25 -12.72
CA ALA A 292 20.68 -0.08 -13.98
C ALA A 292 21.45 0.73 -15.04
N ARG A 293 22.39 1.58 -14.62
CA ARG A 293 23.26 2.36 -15.52
C ARG A 293 24.53 1.62 -15.94
N GLY A 294 24.84 0.49 -15.32
CA GLY A 294 26.05 -0.30 -15.60
C GLY A 294 27.33 0.36 -15.10
N GLU A 295 27.25 1.25 -14.11
CA GLU A 295 28.40 2.00 -13.55
C GLU A 295 29.08 1.27 -12.37
N ALA A 296 28.98 -0.07 -12.30
CA ALA A 296 29.54 -0.90 -11.22
C ALA A 296 30.95 -1.44 -11.54
#